data_AF-A0A6J5FI67-F1
#
_entry.id   AF-A0A6J5FI67-F1
#
_cell.length_a   1.000
_cell.length_b   1.000
_cell.length_c   1.000
_cell.angle_alpha   90.00
_cell.angle_beta   90.00
_cell.angle_gamma   90.00
#
_symmetry.space_group_name_H-M   'P 1'
#
loop_
_entity.id
_entity.type
_entity.pdbx_description
1 polymer ?
#
loop_
_entity_poly.entity_id
_entity_poly.type
_entity_poly.pdbx_seq_one_letter_code
_entity_poly.pdbx_strand_id
1 'polypeptide(L)'
;MDAAPVHHSLDFVPLLAPDETLFSFLARASCLGAYGNAHQTAGDWPSRRAGLVFDFPYELERLTRVMLVGQGNPEQLACAATCLPFYTRFRKSAFSGQAARILCGSSVGLLKHDLGLRASAAGSMGAIRACPECMSDDVGGYGTAYWHRSLQLPGVLVCPKHEVALMEAKSMRPGKQQTFFLPRQIEYAKSDHRRLTRTANKRALQFSRLASAALQTPFPGDFDAEALYHTYRAALKAEGLLSKSGRLRLVDLETRIEAHIEGLPDGVRLCRPEVSRGPIALISVLRARSETFNTVPHLVLIEMLFGSWERFIAMYEWQTTLSSAPIMHKDATASPPIRVVPNSRMNEDQRRNRWSEATDHIERYMRQHPEASRSRVKMETTSNWRWLYRNDPTWLISNTPPLRSGRTGRASWVNWSSRDAKMCKLIARERPHIVISNSSRITAATILRQLGELPFSVQLAKMPQTALLLEEIVNSMKRERT
;
A
#
# COMPACT_ATOMS: atom_id res chain seq x y z
N MET A 1 14.70 26.46 -42.17
CA MET A 1 15.70 26.69 -41.11
C MET A 1 14.96 26.64 -39.80
N ASP A 2 14.85 25.45 -39.22
CA ASP A 2 14.27 25.28 -37.90
C ASP A 2 15.24 25.87 -36.88
N ALA A 3 14.82 26.94 -36.21
CA ALA A 3 15.58 27.52 -35.12
C ALA A 3 15.74 26.47 -34.02
N ALA A 4 16.99 26.13 -33.70
CA ALA A 4 17.29 25.30 -32.54
C ALA A 4 16.65 25.91 -31.29
N PRO A 5 15.99 25.11 -30.43
CA PRO A 5 15.44 25.63 -29.19
C PRO A 5 16.59 26.18 -28.34
N VAL A 6 16.51 27.47 -28.03
CA VAL A 6 17.40 28.12 -27.08
C VAL A 6 17.12 27.49 -25.72
N HIS A 7 18.02 26.63 -25.25
CA HIS A 7 17.98 26.10 -23.90
C HIS A 7 18.43 27.22 -22.96
N HIS A 8 17.52 27.85 -22.22
CA HIS A 8 17.95 28.69 -21.10
C HIS A 8 18.32 27.76 -19.95
N SER A 9 19.59 27.80 -19.55
CA SER A 9 20.05 27.14 -18.33
C SER A 9 19.40 27.82 -17.13
N LEU A 10 19.09 27.07 -16.08
CA LEU A 10 18.64 27.69 -14.82
C LEU A 10 19.85 28.35 -14.16
N ASP A 11 20.05 29.65 -14.39
CA ASP A 11 21.22 30.39 -13.88
C ASP A 11 21.26 30.48 -12.34
N PHE A 12 20.11 30.33 -11.67
CA PHE A 12 19.97 30.42 -10.21
C PHE A 12 19.23 29.21 -9.62
N VAL A 13 19.93 28.08 -9.52
CA VAL A 13 19.42 26.86 -8.88
C VAL A 13 19.86 26.84 -7.40
N PRO A 14 18.94 26.78 -6.42
CA PRO A 14 19.31 26.62 -5.02
C PRO A 14 19.95 25.26 -4.76
N LEU A 15 20.66 25.11 -3.64
CA LEU A 15 21.01 23.78 -3.15
C LEU A 15 19.75 23.08 -2.61
N LEU A 16 19.63 21.77 -2.90
CA LEU A 16 18.58 20.92 -2.34
C LEU A 16 18.73 20.88 -0.82
N ALA A 17 17.74 21.36 -0.09
CA ALA A 17 17.78 21.41 1.37
C ALA A 17 17.52 20.01 1.98
N PRO A 18 17.96 19.74 3.22
CA PRO A 18 17.71 18.47 3.90
C PRO A 18 16.21 18.18 4.01
N ASP A 19 15.83 16.95 3.66
CA ASP A 19 14.42 16.52 3.65
C ASP A 19 13.49 17.34 2.73
N GLU A 20 14.03 18.12 1.79
CA GLU A 20 13.22 18.93 0.87
C GLU A 20 12.50 18.07 -0.19
N THR A 21 11.24 18.39 -0.49
CA THR A 21 10.54 17.80 -1.65
C THR A 21 11.02 18.43 -2.95
N LEU A 22 11.02 17.67 -4.04
CA LEU A 22 11.38 18.19 -5.34
C LEU A 22 10.42 19.31 -5.78
N PHE A 23 9.13 19.23 -5.43
CA PHE A 23 8.20 20.33 -5.66
C PHE A 23 8.68 21.63 -4.99
N SER A 24 9.14 21.55 -3.74
CA SER A 24 9.65 22.71 -3.01
C SER A 24 10.95 23.25 -3.61
N PHE A 25 11.86 22.35 -3.94
CA PHE A 25 13.11 22.69 -4.61
C PHE A 25 12.85 23.52 -5.88
N LEU A 26 11.88 23.09 -6.69
CA LEU A 26 11.46 23.81 -7.90
C LEU A 26 10.72 25.10 -7.60
N ALA A 27 9.92 25.15 -6.54
CA ALA A 27 9.29 26.38 -6.09
C ALA A 27 10.33 27.43 -5.65
N ARG A 28 11.41 27.02 -4.97
CA ARG A 28 12.51 27.92 -4.59
C ARG A 28 13.28 28.41 -5.81
N ALA A 29 13.64 27.51 -6.74
CA ALA A 29 14.29 27.89 -7.99
C ALA A 29 13.42 28.89 -8.79
N SER A 30 12.10 28.67 -8.81
CA SER A 30 11.13 29.58 -9.42
C SER A 30 11.16 30.97 -8.80
N CYS A 31 11.23 31.08 -7.47
CA CYS A 31 11.27 32.36 -6.78
C CYS A 31 12.61 33.09 -6.98
N LEU A 32 13.73 32.37 -6.99
CA LEU A 32 15.08 32.95 -7.14
C LEU A 32 15.35 33.46 -8.55
N GLY A 33 14.87 32.77 -9.58
CA GLY A 33 15.04 33.20 -10.97
C GLY A 33 14.10 34.34 -11.41
N ALA A 34 13.33 34.94 -10.48
CA ALA A 34 12.41 36.05 -10.73
C ALA A 34 11.38 35.80 -11.86
N TYR A 35 11.01 34.54 -12.08
CA TYR A 35 10.02 34.17 -13.10
C TYR A 35 8.62 34.61 -12.65
N GLY A 36 7.93 35.42 -13.46
CA GLY A 36 6.66 36.07 -13.11
C GLY A 36 5.44 35.15 -13.03
N ASN A 37 5.56 33.89 -13.46
CA ASN A 37 4.58 32.83 -13.19
C ASN A 37 5.22 31.44 -13.32
N ALA A 38 4.57 30.42 -12.78
CA ALA A 38 5.05 29.03 -12.88
C ALA A 38 5.24 28.54 -14.33
N HIS A 39 4.60 29.18 -15.31
CA HIS A 39 4.79 28.89 -16.74
C HIS A 39 6.05 29.53 -17.34
N GLN A 40 6.53 30.65 -16.79
CA GLN A 40 7.79 31.31 -17.18
C GLN A 40 8.99 30.58 -16.56
N THR A 41 8.87 30.08 -15.33
CA THR A 41 9.85 29.13 -14.75
C THR A 41 9.88 27.82 -15.52
N ALA A 42 8.73 27.40 -16.05
CA ALA A 42 8.59 26.18 -16.82
C ALA A 42 8.87 26.35 -18.31
N GLY A 43 9.32 27.53 -18.77
CA GLY A 43 9.62 27.81 -20.18
C GLY A 43 10.64 26.84 -20.79
N ASP A 44 11.60 26.40 -19.98
CA ASP A 44 12.59 25.36 -20.32
C ASP A 44 12.30 24.00 -19.67
N TRP A 45 11.17 23.86 -18.97
CA TRP A 45 10.83 22.68 -18.19
C TRP A 45 10.09 21.59 -19.01
N PRO A 46 10.35 20.29 -18.78
CA PRO A 46 9.96 19.20 -19.68
C PRO A 46 8.47 18.98 -19.98
N SER A 47 7.59 19.25 -19.03
CA SER A 47 6.14 19.21 -19.21
C SER A 47 5.51 20.07 -18.14
N ARG A 48 4.61 20.98 -18.53
CA ARG A 48 4.03 22.02 -17.66
C ARG A 48 3.38 21.48 -16.37
N ARG A 49 3.08 20.18 -16.32
CA ARG A 49 2.47 19.52 -15.15
C ARG A 49 3.41 18.56 -14.42
N ALA A 50 4.50 18.10 -15.03
CA ALA A 50 5.33 17.04 -14.47
C ALA A 50 6.02 17.43 -13.16
N GLY A 51 6.48 18.68 -13.04
CA GLY A 51 7.05 19.23 -11.80
C GLY A 51 6.02 19.70 -10.77
N LEU A 52 4.76 19.90 -11.18
CA LEU A 52 3.69 20.40 -10.30
C LEU A 52 3.06 19.28 -9.45
N VAL A 53 3.31 18.02 -9.80
CA VAL A 53 2.80 16.87 -9.05
C VAL A 53 3.54 16.76 -7.72
N PHE A 54 2.87 17.07 -6.61
CA PHE A 54 3.51 17.15 -5.28
C PHE A 54 3.99 15.80 -4.72
N ASP A 55 3.35 14.67 -5.08
CA ASP A 55 3.71 13.34 -4.57
C ASP A 55 4.82 12.66 -5.38
N PHE A 56 4.63 12.58 -6.69
CA PHE A 56 5.55 11.92 -7.62
C PHE A 56 5.79 12.80 -8.86
N PRO A 57 6.60 13.86 -8.74
CA PRO A 57 7.11 14.56 -9.91
C PRO A 57 7.83 13.59 -10.85
N TYR A 58 7.77 13.85 -12.15
CA TYR A 58 8.35 12.97 -13.16
C TYR A 58 9.04 13.75 -14.28
N GLU A 59 9.58 13.04 -15.28
CA GLU A 59 10.53 13.56 -16.29
C GLU A 59 11.88 14.00 -15.67
N LEU A 60 12.29 13.30 -14.61
CA LEU A 60 13.52 13.64 -13.86
C LEU A 60 14.78 13.57 -14.72
N GLU A 61 14.82 12.70 -15.72
CA GLU A 61 15.92 12.57 -16.69
C GLU A 61 16.16 13.86 -17.47
N ARG A 62 15.07 14.57 -17.84
CA ARG A 62 15.17 15.81 -18.60
C ARG A 62 15.40 17.00 -17.67
N LEU A 63 14.88 16.94 -16.44
CA LEU A 63 15.19 17.89 -15.38
C LEU A 63 16.69 17.96 -15.09
N THR A 64 17.34 16.83 -14.81
CA THR A 64 18.76 16.82 -14.42
C THR A 64 19.70 17.37 -15.50
N ARG A 65 19.28 17.37 -16.78
CA ARG A 65 20.04 18.00 -17.88
C ARG A 65 19.95 19.52 -17.92
N VAL A 66 18.87 20.10 -17.39
CA VAL A 66 18.59 21.55 -17.43
C VAL A 66 19.11 22.26 -16.17
N MET A 67 19.22 21.55 -15.05
CA MET A 67 19.90 22.07 -13.86
C MET A 67 21.40 22.22 -14.15
N LEU A 68 21.99 23.38 -13.84
CA LEU A 68 23.42 23.70 -13.98
C LEU A 68 24.38 22.71 -13.28
N VAL A 69 23.86 21.76 -12.50
CA VAL A 69 24.60 20.66 -11.89
C VAL A 69 24.49 19.41 -12.78
N GLY A 70 25.05 19.48 -13.98
CA GLY A 70 24.97 18.48 -15.05
C GLY A 70 25.56 17.08 -14.77
N GLN A 71 25.55 16.60 -13.52
CA GLN A 71 25.93 15.24 -13.11
C GLN A 71 25.03 14.67 -11.99
N GLY A 72 23.80 15.16 -11.84
CA GLY A 72 22.83 14.52 -10.94
C GLY A 72 22.26 13.25 -11.54
N ASN A 73 22.48 12.09 -10.91
CA ASN A 73 21.79 10.86 -11.30
C ASN A 73 20.28 11.02 -11.02
N PRO A 74 19.39 10.91 -12.03
CA PRO A 74 17.97 11.20 -11.87
C PRO A 74 17.24 10.19 -10.98
N GLU A 75 17.73 8.95 -10.90
CA GLU A 75 17.22 7.95 -9.95
C GLU A 75 17.65 8.29 -8.51
N GLN A 76 18.85 8.83 -8.31
CA GLN A 76 19.27 9.33 -7.00
C GLN A 76 18.43 10.54 -6.59
N LEU A 77 18.14 11.46 -7.52
CA LEU A 77 17.25 12.60 -7.27
C LEU A 77 15.83 12.13 -6.91
N ALA A 78 15.32 11.10 -7.60
CA ALA A 78 14.04 10.46 -7.26
C ALA A 78 14.01 10.01 -5.80
N CYS A 79 15.07 9.34 -5.33
CA CYS A 79 15.18 8.87 -3.96
C CYS A 79 15.41 10.01 -2.94
N ALA A 80 16.21 11.02 -3.31
CA ALA A 80 16.63 12.09 -2.42
C ALA A 80 15.62 13.23 -2.26
N ALA A 81 14.74 13.44 -3.26
CA ALA A 81 13.83 14.59 -3.28
C ALA A 81 12.35 14.20 -3.39
N THR A 82 12.00 12.90 -3.41
CA THR A 82 10.59 12.46 -3.39
C THR A 82 10.29 11.55 -2.20
N CYS A 83 9.00 11.27 -1.97
CA CYS A 83 8.56 10.30 -0.98
C CYS A 83 8.65 8.84 -1.49
N LEU A 84 9.23 8.58 -2.67
CA LEU A 84 9.33 7.23 -3.24
C LEU A 84 9.95 6.20 -2.28
N PRO A 85 11.05 6.48 -1.55
CA PRO A 85 11.66 5.50 -0.64
C PRO A 85 10.70 5.03 0.45
N PHE A 86 9.80 5.90 0.90
CA PHE A 86 8.75 5.50 1.84
C PHE A 86 7.82 4.46 1.22
N TYR A 87 7.35 4.66 -0.02
CA TYR A 87 6.39 3.76 -0.66
C TYR A 87 6.99 2.42 -1.13
N THR A 88 8.31 2.37 -1.34
CA THR A 88 9.00 1.15 -1.75
C THR A 88 9.75 0.47 -0.60
N ARG A 89 9.65 0.98 0.64
CA ARG A 89 10.42 0.50 1.80
C ARG A 89 10.33 -1.01 1.99
N PHE A 90 9.13 -1.58 1.87
CA PHE A 90 8.86 -3.02 2.02
C PHE A 90 8.79 -3.74 0.65
N ARG A 91 9.67 -3.35 -0.28
CA ARG A 91 9.85 -3.95 -1.62
C ARG A 91 11.34 -4.14 -1.88
N LYS A 92 11.66 -5.09 -2.76
CA LYS A 92 13.05 -5.33 -3.21
C LYS A 92 13.63 -4.10 -3.92
N SER A 93 14.94 -3.96 -3.84
CA SER A 93 15.76 -2.96 -4.50
C SER A 93 15.48 -2.88 -6.01
N ALA A 94 15.30 -4.03 -6.67
CA ALA A 94 14.95 -4.11 -8.10
C ALA A 94 13.66 -3.35 -8.45
N PHE A 95 12.61 -3.47 -7.61
CA PHE A 95 11.36 -2.74 -7.79
C PHE A 95 11.53 -1.26 -7.45
N SER A 96 12.29 -0.92 -6.41
CA SER A 96 12.60 0.47 -6.06
C SER A 96 13.31 1.19 -7.20
N GLY A 97 14.31 0.56 -7.82
CA GLY A 97 15.01 1.10 -8.99
C GLY A 97 14.13 1.18 -10.24
N GLN A 98 13.22 0.22 -10.45
CA GLN A 98 12.20 0.32 -11.50
C GLN A 98 11.28 1.54 -11.27
N ALA A 99 10.81 1.74 -10.05
CA ALA A 99 9.95 2.87 -9.71
C ALA A 99 10.67 4.22 -9.88
N ALA A 100 11.95 4.31 -9.51
CA ALA A 100 12.77 5.50 -9.75
C ALA A 100 12.92 5.80 -11.25
N ARG A 101 13.17 4.76 -12.07
CA ARG A 101 13.21 4.90 -13.55
C ARG A 101 11.89 5.34 -14.16
N ILE A 102 10.75 4.92 -13.59
CA ILE A 102 9.44 5.42 -14.02
C ILE A 102 9.32 6.93 -13.80
N LEU A 103 9.81 7.46 -12.67
CA LEU A 103 9.86 8.92 -12.44
C LEU A 103 10.80 9.64 -13.42
N CYS A 104 11.83 8.96 -13.92
CA CYS A 104 12.72 9.52 -14.95
C CYS A 104 12.04 9.66 -16.32
N GLY A 105 11.03 8.84 -16.59
CA GLY A 105 10.27 8.85 -17.85
C GLY A 105 9.16 9.90 -17.93
N SER A 106 8.37 9.82 -19.01
CA SER A 106 7.33 10.79 -19.37
C SER A 106 5.94 10.53 -18.77
N SER A 107 5.77 9.45 -17.99
CA SER A 107 4.49 9.12 -17.38
C SER A 107 4.62 8.31 -16.10
N VAL A 108 3.82 8.67 -15.11
CA VAL A 108 3.69 7.99 -13.82
C VAL A 108 2.29 7.40 -13.60
N GLY A 109 1.47 7.32 -14.65
CA GLY A 109 0.06 6.95 -14.54
C GLY A 109 -0.18 5.59 -13.88
N LEU A 110 0.69 4.61 -14.16
CA LEU A 110 0.62 3.26 -13.57
C LEU A 110 1.42 3.11 -12.28
N LEU A 111 2.36 4.01 -11.98
CA LEU A 111 3.21 3.91 -10.80
C LEU A 111 2.39 3.89 -9.51
N LYS A 112 1.35 4.73 -9.43
CA LYS A 112 0.45 4.74 -8.27
C LYS A 112 -0.26 3.41 -8.09
N HIS A 113 -0.65 2.75 -9.17
CA HIS A 113 -1.24 1.42 -9.10
C HIS A 113 -0.24 0.39 -8.59
N ASP A 114 0.98 0.39 -9.14
CA ASP A 114 2.05 -0.56 -8.79
C ASP A 114 2.56 -0.38 -7.35
N LEU A 115 2.56 0.86 -6.87
CA LEU A 115 2.82 1.20 -5.46
C LEU A 115 1.64 0.88 -4.54
N GLY A 116 0.55 0.31 -5.04
CA GLY A 116 -0.61 -0.02 -4.23
C GLY A 116 -1.36 1.24 -3.76
N LEU A 117 -1.24 2.39 -4.42
CA LEU A 117 -1.93 3.63 -4.09
C LEU A 117 -3.24 3.75 -4.88
N ARG A 118 -4.17 4.62 -4.46
CA ARG A 118 -5.42 4.90 -5.19
C ARG A 118 -5.13 5.82 -6.39
N ALA A 119 -5.87 5.61 -7.49
CA ALA A 119 -5.81 6.44 -8.70
C ALA A 119 -6.45 7.84 -8.56
N SER A 120 -6.88 8.26 -7.36
CA SER A 120 -7.52 9.56 -7.17
C SER A 120 -6.52 10.71 -7.30
N ALA A 121 -6.96 11.82 -7.91
CA ALA A 121 -6.23 13.07 -8.08
C ALA A 121 -5.88 13.83 -6.77
N ALA A 122 -5.97 13.18 -5.61
CA ALA A 122 -5.46 13.66 -4.32
C ALA A 122 -4.15 12.95 -3.92
N GLY A 123 -3.66 11.99 -4.71
CA GLY A 123 -2.50 11.18 -4.36
C GLY A 123 -2.69 10.40 -3.05
N SER A 124 -1.62 9.81 -2.55
CA SER A 124 -1.52 9.16 -1.24
C SER A 124 -1.52 10.15 -0.06
N MET A 125 -1.43 11.44 -0.32
CA MET A 125 -1.30 12.50 0.67
C MET A 125 -2.63 13.24 0.82
N GLY A 126 -3.36 12.98 1.91
CA GLY A 126 -4.70 13.55 2.11
C GLY A 126 -4.74 15.08 2.24
N ALA A 127 -3.63 15.70 2.65
CA ALA A 127 -3.45 17.14 2.78
C ALA A 127 -1.95 17.48 2.67
N ILE A 128 -1.63 18.71 2.27
CA ILE A 128 -0.26 19.25 2.32
C ILE A 128 -0.04 19.85 3.71
N ARG A 129 1.08 19.51 4.36
CA ARG A 129 1.32 19.88 5.76
C ARG A 129 2.62 20.63 5.97
N ALA A 130 2.63 21.53 6.95
CA ALA A 130 3.84 22.22 7.39
C ALA A 130 3.92 22.29 8.93
N CYS A 131 5.14 22.35 9.44
CA CYS A 131 5.42 22.64 10.84
C CYS A 131 5.81 24.13 10.98
N PRO A 132 5.17 24.91 11.86
CA PRO A 132 5.52 26.33 12.03
C PRO A 132 6.95 26.55 12.55
N GLU A 133 7.47 25.60 13.34
CA GLU A 133 8.84 25.65 13.84
C GLU A 133 9.85 25.27 12.75
N CYS A 134 9.59 24.24 11.93
CA CYS A 134 10.42 23.98 10.73
C CYS A 134 10.48 25.20 9.84
N MET A 135 9.35 25.85 9.56
CA MET A 135 9.31 27.07 8.74
C MET A 135 10.12 28.24 9.33
N SER A 136 10.40 28.23 10.63
CA SER A 136 11.23 29.24 11.29
C SER A 136 12.70 28.88 11.19
N ASP A 137 13.04 27.62 11.48
CA ASP A 137 14.40 27.06 11.30
C ASP A 137 14.88 27.20 9.84
N ASP A 138 14.01 26.86 8.88
CA ASP A 138 14.32 26.89 7.45
C ASP A 138 14.61 28.31 6.96
N VAL A 139 13.86 29.31 7.46
CA VAL A 139 14.12 30.72 7.13
C VAL A 139 15.45 31.17 7.70
N GLY A 140 15.76 30.78 8.95
CA GLY A 140 17.04 31.10 9.57
C GLY A 140 18.24 30.45 8.86
N GLY A 141 18.09 29.23 8.34
CA GLY A 141 19.19 28.48 7.73
C GLY A 141 19.31 28.60 6.20
N TYR A 142 18.18 28.67 5.49
CA TYR A 142 18.11 28.61 4.02
C TYR A 142 17.45 29.86 3.40
N GLY A 143 17.10 30.85 4.22
CA GLY A 143 16.47 32.12 3.80
C GLY A 143 15.00 31.99 3.42
N THR A 144 14.46 30.77 3.30
CA THR A 144 13.06 30.53 2.98
C THR A 144 12.59 29.19 3.54
N ALA A 145 11.32 29.13 3.92
CA ALA A 145 10.69 27.88 4.32
C ALA A 145 10.47 26.97 3.11
N TYR A 146 10.60 25.66 3.30
CA TYR A 146 10.44 24.67 2.24
C TYR A 146 9.56 23.49 2.67
N TRP A 147 9.05 22.72 1.71
CA TRP A 147 8.23 21.54 2.02
C TRP A 147 9.12 20.36 2.39
N HIS A 148 8.98 19.85 3.61
CA HIS A 148 9.69 18.68 4.13
C HIS A 148 8.96 17.39 3.73
N ARG A 149 9.66 16.41 3.14
CA ARG A 149 9.12 15.12 2.70
C ARG A 149 8.51 14.33 3.85
N SER A 150 9.21 14.25 4.98
CA SER A 150 8.76 13.51 6.18
C SER A 150 7.37 13.97 6.66
N LEU A 151 7.06 15.26 6.51
CA LEU A 151 5.79 15.85 6.93
C LEU A 151 4.64 15.58 5.96
N GLN A 152 4.94 15.17 4.72
CA GLN A 152 3.91 14.87 3.71
C GLN A 152 3.45 13.41 3.74
N LEU A 153 4.12 12.57 4.53
CA LEU A 153 3.84 11.14 4.57
C LEU A 153 2.42 10.85 5.10
N PRO A 154 1.77 9.77 4.63
CA PRO A 154 0.41 9.45 5.07
C PRO A 154 0.36 9.15 6.56
N GLY A 155 -0.59 9.78 7.27
CA GLY A 155 -0.79 9.60 8.70
C GLY A 155 0.13 10.44 9.60
N VAL A 156 1.08 11.18 9.03
CA VAL A 156 1.92 12.12 9.79
C VAL A 156 1.13 13.40 10.07
N LEU A 157 0.87 13.65 11.35
CA LEU A 157 0.09 14.79 11.85
C LEU A 157 0.84 15.64 12.89
N VAL A 158 1.99 15.15 13.35
CA VAL A 158 2.85 15.80 14.33
C VAL A 158 4.25 15.85 13.76
N CYS A 159 4.94 16.98 13.94
CA CYS A 159 6.32 17.12 13.54
C CYS A 159 7.19 16.16 14.37
N PRO A 160 7.96 15.24 13.75
CA PRO A 160 8.84 14.34 14.50
C PRO A 160 10.04 15.06 15.11
N LYS A 161 10.41 16.23 14.57
CA LYS A 161 11.52 17.08 15.03
C LYS A 161 11.12 18.00 16.18
N HIS A 162 10.01 18.73 16.03
CA HIS A 162 9.56 19.76 16.98
C HIS A 162 8.41 19.33 17.89
N GLU A 163 7.86 18.13 17.68
CA GLU A 163 6.77 17.56 18.49
C GLU A 163 5.47 18.38 18.53
N VAL A 164 5.29 19.30 17.59
CA VAL A 164 4.08 20.11 17.44
C VAL A 164 3.14 19.59 16.35
N ALA A 165 1.84 19.84 16.52
CA ALA A 165 0.85 19.51 15.50
C ALA A 165 1.12 20.24 14.19
N LEU A 166 0.92 19.55 13.07
CA LEU A 166 1.15 20.11 11.75
C LEU A 166 -0.06 20.93 11.28
N MET A 167 0.23 22.05 10.62
CA MET A 167 -0.76 22.87 9.95
C MET A 167 -1.08 22.27 8.58
N GLU A 168 -2.37 22.16 8.24
CA GLU A 168 -2.81 21.67 6.93
C GLU A 168 -3.15 22.84 6.00
N ALA A 169 -2.67 22.78 4.75
CA ALA A 169 -2.94 23.79 3.75
C ALA A 169 -4.43 23.87 3.39
N LYS A 170 -4.97 25.09 3.32
CA LYS A 170 -6.38 25.32 3.01
C LYS A 170 -6.65 25.12 1.51
N SER A 171 -7.70 24.37 1.17
CA SER A 171 -8.21 24.20 -0.20
C SER A 171 -7.22 23.65 -1.25
N MET A 172 -6.07 23.11 -0.84
CA MET A 172 -5.08 22.54 -1.75
C MET A 172 -5.05 21.02 -1.68
N ARG A 173 -5.14 20.37 -2.84
CA ARG A 173 -5.07 18.90 -2.96
C ARG A 173 -3.81 18.49 -3.73
N PRO A 174 -3.00 17.56 -3.22
CA PRO A 174 -1.85 16.99 -3.94
C PRO A 174 -2.24 16.41 -5.30
N GLY A 175 -1.50 16.75 -6.36
CA GLY A 175 -1.72 16.26 -7.73
C GLY A 175 -2.65 17.13 -8.59
N LYS A 176 -3.08 18.30 -8.11
CA LYS A 176 -3.90 19.27 -8.88
C LYS A 176 -3.31 20.68 -8.91
N GLN A 177 -2.03 20.82 -8.55
CA GLN A 177 -1.34 22.09 -8.53
C GLN A 177 -1.25 22.65 -9.94
N GLN A 178 -1.55 23.95 -10.06
CA GLN A 178 -1.39 24.71 -11.29
C GLN A 178 -0.15 25.62 -11.24
N THR A 179 0.37 25.88 -10.04
CA THR A 179 1.52 26.75 -9.79
C THR A 179 2.40 26.19 -8.68
N PHE A 180 3.65 26.64 -8.66
CA PHE A 180 4.56 26.43 -7.52
C PHE A 180 4.21 27.35 -6.36
N PHE A 181 4.43 26.88 -5.14
CA PHE A 181 4.26 27.66 -3.92
C PHE A 181 5.11 27.10 -2.80
N LEU A 182 5.54 27.99 -1.91
CA LEU A 182 6.29 27.69 -0.69
C LEU A 182 5.37 27.78 0.54
N PRO A 183 5.75 27.17 1.67
CA PRO A 183 4.94 27.17 2.89
C PRO A 183 4.43 28.54 3.33
N ARG A 184 5.26 29.60 3.24
CA ARG A 184 4.85 30.96 3.65
C ARG A 184 3.94 31.70 2.66
N GLN A 185 3.71 31.13 1.48
CA GLN A 185 2.94 31.77 0.40
C GLN A 185 1.47 31.32 0.37
N ILE A 186 1.03 30.54 1.36
CA ILE A 186 -0.28 29.91 1.34
C ILE A 186 -1.03 30.13 2.65
N GLU A 187 -2.35 29.95 2.59
CA GLU A 187 -3.18 29.90 3.78
C GLU A 187 -3.24 28.48 4.36
N TYR A 188 -3.21 28.41 5.68
CA TYR A 188 -3.48 27.18 6.43
C TYR A 188 -4.91 27.19 6.95
N ALA A 189 -5.52 26.01 7.06
CA ALA A 189 -6.82 25.88 7.68
C ALA A 189 -6.73 26.40 9.13
N LYS A 190 -7.74 27.17 9.57
CA LYS A 190 -7.87 27.53 10.98
C LYS A 190 -7.92 26.22 11.75
N SER A 191 -6.98 26.06 12.68
CA SER A 191 -6.79 24.85 13.44
C SER A 191 -8.01 24.56 14.31
N ASP A 192 -8.96 23.78 13.77
CA ASP A 192 -9.97 23.08 14.55
C ASP A 192 -9.37 21.80 15.15
N HIS A 193 -8.07 21.83 15.48
CA HIS A 193 -7.40 20.76 16.21
C HIS A 193 -8.09 20.68 17.57
N ARG A 194 -9.21 19.95 17.64
CA ARG A 194 -9.73 19.35 18.87
C ARG A 194 -8.50 18.85 19.58
N ARG A 195 -8.16 19.50 20.70
CA ARG A 195 -6.95 19.25 21.49
C ARG A 195 -6.72 17.75 21.48
N LEU A 196 -5.75 17.28 20.69
CA LEU A 196 -5.41 15.86 20.71
C LEU A 196 -5.16 15.56 22.18
N THR A 197 -5.83 14.53 22.71
CA THR A 197 -5.56 14.15 24.09
C THR A 197 -4.06 13.91 24.22
N ARG A 198 -3.48 14.16 25.40
CA ARG A 198 -2.04 13.95 25.62
C ARG A 198 -1.57 12.57 25.13
N THR A 199 -2.41 11.56 25.28
CA THR A 199 -2.20 10.19 24.79
C THR A 199 -2.24 10.10 23.25
N ALA A 200 -3.26 10.68 22.60
CA ALA A 200 -3.35 10.70 21.13
C ALA A 200 -2.16 11.44 20.49
N ASN A 201 -1.69 12.53 21.13
CA ASN A 201 -0.53 13.28 20.68
C ASN A 201 0.76 12.43 20.74
N LYS A 202 0.96 11.67 21.83
CA LYS A 202 2.12 10.78 21.99
C LYS A 202 2.15 9.69 20.89
N ARG A 203 1.00 9.10 20.57
CA ARG A 203 0.90 8.08 19.52
C ARG A 203 1.09 8.64 18.12
N ALA A 204 0.53 9.82 17.84
CA ALA A 204 0.76 10.52 16.58
C ALA A 204 2.24 10.86 16.38
N LEU A 205 2.92 11.31 17.43
CA LEU A 205 4.37 11.55 17.41
C LEU A 205 5.16 10.26 17.16
N GLN A 206 4.82 9.18 17.83
CA GLN A 206 5.46 7.87 17.64
C GLN A 206 5.30 7.36 16.20
N PHE A 207 4.09 7.45 15.64
CA PHE A 207 3.84 7.13 14.23
C PHE A 207 4.67 8.01 13.29
N SER A 208 4.76 9.31 13.59
CA SER A 208 5.52 10.27 12.76
C SER A 208 7.02 9.96 12.75
N ARG A 209 7.58 9.51 13.88
CA ARG A 209 8.96 9.02 13.98
C ARG A 209 9.17 7.75 13.15
N LEU A 210 8.26 6.78 13.24
CA LEU A 210 8.31 5.56 12.43
C LEU A 210 8.24 5.85 10.93
N ALA A 211 7.35 6.76 10.52
CA ALA A 211 7.22 7.14 9.11
C ALA A 211 8.49 7.83 8.59
N SER A 212 9.09 8.71 9.39
CA SER A 212 10.34 9.39 9.05
C SER A 212 11.51 8.40 8.96
N ALA A 213 11.61 7.48 9.91
CA ALA A 213 12.62 6.42 9.87
C ALA A 213 12.44 5.54 8.63
N ALA A 214 11.21 5.15 8.28
CA ALA A 214 10.93 4.35 7.09
C ALA A 214 11.27 5.07 5.77
N LEU A 215 11.22 6.40 5.74
CA LEU A 215 11.65 7.22 4.60
C LEU A 215 13.18 7.33 4.51
N GLN A 216 13.86 7.52 5.64
CA GLN A 216 15.26 7.93 5.69
C GLN A 216 16.25 6.78 5.90
N THR A 217 15.85 5.71 6.58
CA THR A 217 16.73 4.61 6.95
C THR A 217 16.48 3.38 6.07
N PRO A 218 17.50 2.90 5.33
CA PRO A 218 17.37 1.68 4.56
C PRO A 218 17.29 0.43 5.43
N PHE A 219 16.70 -0.64 4.87
CA PHE A 219 16.91 -1.96 5.46
C PHE A 219 18.40 -2.33 5.39
N PRO A 220 18.87 -3.17 6.31
CA PRO A 220 20.21 -3.76 6.25
C PRO A 220 20.22 -4.78 5.11
N GLY A 221 20.83 -4.39 4.00
CA GLY A 221 20.78 -5.16 2.75
C GLY A 221 19.47 -4.97 1.97
N ASP A 222 19.20 -5.89 1.04
CA ASP A 222 17.93 -5.87 0.30
C ASP A 222 16.77 -6.34 1.17
N PHE A 223 15.56 -5.93 0.81
CA PHE A 223 14.35 -6.35 1.50
C PHE A 223 14.06 -7.85 1.30
N ASP A 224 13.81 -8.55 2.41
CA ASP A 224 13.47 -9.96 2.49
C ASP A 224 12.10 -10.14 3.18
N ALA A 225 11.12 -10.59 2.39
CA ALA A 225 9.76 -10.83 2.87
C ALA A 225 9.66 -12.02 3.84
N GLU A 226 10.54 -13.01 3.72
CA GLU A 226 10.55 -14.16 4.63
C GLU A 226 11.15 -13.77 5.98
N ALA A 227 12.26 -13.04 5.98
CA ALA A 227 12.82 -12.45 7.21
C ALA A 227 11.79 -11.54 7.90
N LEU A 228 11.06 -10.71 7.14
CA LEU A 228 9.97 -9.89 7.67
C LEU A 228 8.86 -10.73 8.32
N TYR A 229 8.44 -11.81 7.66
CA TYR A 229 7.45 -12.73 8.20
C TYR A 229 7.91 -13.31 9.54
N HIS A 230 9.13 -13.81 9.61
CA HIS A 230 9.69 -14.37 10.85
C HIS A 230 9.87 -13.31 11.94
N THR A 231 10.17 -12.07 11.57
CA THR A 231 10.29 -10.92 12.48
C THR A 231 8.98 -10.65 13.20
N TYR A 232 7.86 -10.55 12.47
CA TYR A 232 6.55 -10.39 13.10
C TYR A 232 6.16 -11.61 13.94
N ARG A 233 6.48 -12.82 13.48
CA ARG A 233 6.14 -14.06 14.19
C ARG A 233 6.89 -14.18 15.51
N ALA A 234 8.14 -13.73 15.57
CA ALA A 234 8.92 -13.66 16.81
C ALA A 234 8.27 -12.72 17.83
N ALA A 235 7.88 -11.51 17.42
CA ALA A 235 7.18 -10.57 18.31
C ALA A 235 5.82 -11.11 18.78
N LEU A 236 5.01 -11.65 17.86
CA LEU A 236 3.72 -12.27 18.21
C LEU A 236 3.87 -13.47 19.16
N LYS A 237 4.97 -14.23 19.07
CA LYS A 237 5.26 -15.32 20.00
C LYS A 237 5.54 -14.79 21.40
N ALA A 238 6.36 -13.74 21.51
CA ALA A 238 6.72 -13.11 22.77
C ALA A 238 5.50 -12.51 23.48
N GLU A 239 4.55 -11.95 22.72
CA GLU A 239 3.28 -11.42 23.25
C GLU A 239 2.20 -12.49 23.51
N GLY A 240 2.51 -13.78 23.30
CA GLY A 240 1.54 -14.86 23.50
C GLY A 240 0.41 -14.93 22.46
N LEU A 241 0.50 -14.14 21.38
CA LEU A 241 -0.47 -14.07 20.28
C LEU A 241 -0.34 -15.21 19.26
N LEU A 242 0.56 -16.16 19.52
CA LEU A 242 0.67 -17.43 18.79
C LEU A 242 0.25 -18.63 19.65
N SER A 243 -0.34 -19.65 19.02
CA SER A 243 -0.50 -20.98 19.62
C SER A 243 0.84 -21.70 19.72
N LYS A 244 0.90 -22.79 20.48
CA LYS A 244 2.06 -23.71 20.52
C LYS A 244 2.43 -24.27 19.14
N SER A 245 1.43 -24.45 18.27
CA SER A 245 1.59 -24.87 16.88
C SER A 245 1.93 -23.73 15.91
N GLY A 246 2.15 -22.52 16.41
CA GLY A 246 2.48 -21.35 15.59
C GLY A 246 1.30 -20.85 14.76
N ARG A 247 0.05 -20.98 15.21
CA ARG A 247 -1.11 -20.33 14.58
C ARG A 247 -1.41 -19.01 15.27
N LEU A 248 -1.89 -18.02 14.50
CA LEU A 248 -2.33 -16.73 15.05
C LEU A 248 -3.55 -16.95 15.96
N ARG A 249 -3.52 -16.39 17.17
CA ARG A 249 -4.70 -16.31 18.06
C ARG A 249 -5.58 -15.15 17.61
N LEU A 250 -6.48 -15.43 16.67
CA LEU A 250 -7.20 -14.38 15.94
C LEU A 250 -8.07 -13.50 16.84
N VAL A 251 -8.74 -14.06 17.85
CA VAL A 251 -9.58 -13.27 18.77
C VAL A 251 -8.73 -12.25 19.53
N ASP A 252 -7.66 -12.73 20.21
CA ASP A 252 -6.77 -11.86 20.99
C ASP A 252 -6.08 -10.81 20.10
N LEU A 253 -5.67 -11.22 18.89
CA LEU A 253 -5.02 -10.35 17.92
C LEU A 253 -5.96 -9.29 17.35
N GLU A 254 -7.21 -9.65 17.04
CA GLU A 254 -8.24 -8.71 16.57
C GLU A 254 -8.50 -7.65 17.65
N THR A 255 -8.73 -8.06 18.90
CA THR A 255 -8.92 -7.14 20.03
C THR A 255 -7.71 -6.22 20.22
N ARG A 256 -6.49 -6.76 20.14
CA ARG A 256 -5.26 -5.97 20.29
C ARG A 256 -5.09 -4.94 19.17
N ILE A 257 -5.35 -5.34 17.93
CA ILE A 257 -5.28 -4.45 16.77
C ILE A 257 -6.37 -3.37 16.85
N GLU A 258 -7.59 -3.72 17.22
CA GLU A 258 -8.70 -2.76 17.36
C GLU A 258 -8.38 -1.71 18.44
N ALA A 259 -7.95 -2.14 19.62
CA ALA A 259 -7.52 -1.23 20.69
C ALA A 259 -6.35 -0.33 20.25
N HIS A 260 -5.42 -0.85 19.44
CA HIS A 260 -4.35 -0.04 18.87
C HIS A 260 -4.90 0.95 17.84
N ILE A 261 -5.78 0.56 16.93
CA ILE A 261 -6.33 1.48 15.91
C ILE A 261 -7.20 2.57 16.54
N GLU A 262 -7.98 2.28 17.58
CA GLU A 262 -8.85 3.25 18.26
C GLU A 262 -8.09 4.44 18.87
N GLY A 263 -6.85 4.24 19.30
CA GLY A 263 -6.02 5.33 19.82
C GLY A 263 -5.17 6.04 18.78
N LEU A 264 -5.30 5.72 17.48
CA LEU A 264 -4.70 6.50 16.40
C LEU A 264 -5.53 7.78 16.16
N PRO A 265 -4.89 8.90 15.80
CA PRO A 265 -5.63 10.12 15.46
C PRO A 265 -6.65 9.89 14.33
N ASP A 266 -7.79 10.60 14.39
CA ASP A 266 -8.89 10.49 13.41
C ASP A 266 -8.46 10.69 11.95
N GLY A 267 -7.31 11.33 11.71
CA GLY A 267 -6.69 11.59 10.42
C GLY A 267 -5.78 10.48 9.86
N VAL A 268 -5.41 9.45 10.64
CA VAL A 268 -4.65 8.31 10.11
C VAL A 268 -5.59 7.47 9.25
N ARG A 269 -5.49 7.66 7.94
CA ARG A 269 -6.17 6.84 6.92
C ARG A 269 -5.15 5.85 6.39
N LEU A 270 -5.29 4.58 6.76
CA LEU A 270 -4.52 3.49 6.14
C LEU A 270 -4.74 3.59 4.62
N CYS A 271 -3.68 3.81 3.85
CA CYS A 271 -3.79 4.04 2.41
C CYS A 271 -4.21 2.78 1.65
N ARG A 272 -5.53 2.54 1.61
CA ARG A 272 -6.40 1.91 0.59
C ARG A 272 -7.70 1.43 1.27
N PRO A 273 -8.86 1.42 0.58
CA PRO A 273 -10.12 0.89 1.10
C PRO A 273 -10.16 -0.65 1.12
N GLU A 274 -9.19 -1.34 0.52
CA GLU A 274 -9.05 -2.80 0.68
C GLU A 274 -8.50 -3.18 2.07
N VAL A 275 -7.90 -2.21 2.76
CA VAL A 275 -7.55 -2.29 4.17
C VAL A 275 -8.66 -1.54 4.91
N SER A 276 -9.71 -2.26 5.32
CA SER A 276 -10.66 -1.66 6.26
C SER A 276 -9.87 -1.11 7.46
N ARG A 277 -10.41 -0.11 8.17
CA ARG A 277 -9.93 0.22 9.53
C ARG A 277 -10.03 -0.98 10.50
N GLY A 278 -10.46 -2.15 10.02
CA GLY A 278 -10.59 -3.36 10.78
C GLY A 278 -9.33 -4.23 10.74
N PRO A 279 -9.22 -5.14 11.71
CA PRO A 279 -8.02 -5.95 11.94
C PRO A 279 -7.65 -6.90 10.78
N ILE A 280 -8.62 -7.24 9.92
CA ILE A 280 -8.49 -8.24 8.86
C ILE A 280 -7.30 -7.97 7.93
N ALA A 281 -7.06 -6.71 7.56
CA ALA A 281 -6.03 -6.39 6.59
C ALA A 281 -4.61 -6.42 7.20
N LEU A 282 -4.46 -6.03 8.46
CA LEU A 282 -3.21 -6.20 9.19
C LEU A 282 -2.93 -7.69 9.46
N ILE A 283 -3.97 -8.49 9.70
CA ILE A 283 -3.85 -9.95 9.80
C ILE A 283 -3.37 -10.56 8.47
N SER A 284 -3.80 -10.05 7.32
CA SER A 284 -3.28 -10.50 6.01
C SER A 284 -1.78 -10.24 5.88
N VAL A 285 -1.30 -9.07 6.32
CA VAL A 285 0.14 -8.75 6.36
C VAL A 285 0.89 -9.76 7.23
N LEU A 286 0.36 -10.09 8.42
CA LEU A 286 0.97 -11.04 9.36
C LEU A 286 0.99 -12.50 8.86
N ARG A 287 0.18 -12.84 7.85
CA ARG A 287 0.13 -14.18 7.24
C ARG A 287 1.01 -14.30 6.00
N ALA A 288 1.32 -13.18 5.35
CA ALA A 288 2.07 -13.17 4.11
C ALA A 288 3.53 -13.56 4.34
N ARG A 289 4.01 -14.51 3.53
CA ARG A 289 5.43 -14.92 3.51
C ARG A 289 6.21 -14.32 2.34
N SER A 290 5.51 -13.98 1.26
CA SER A 290 6.11 -13.43 0.03
C SER A 290 5.31 -12.28 -0.58
N GLU A 291 4.04 -12.12 -0.19
CA GLU A 291 3.23 -10.99 -0.62
C GLU A 291 3.70 -9.71 0.07
N THR A 292 3.69 -8.61 -0.67
CA THR A 292 4.20 -7.31 -0.23
C THR A 292 3.09 -6.28 -0.22
N PHE A 293 3.08 -5.45 0.83
CA PHE A 293 2.02 -4.48 1.10
C PHE A 293 2.58 -3.06 1.12
N ASN A 294 1.69 -2.08 1.25
CA ASN A 294 2.08 -0.69 1.44
C ASN A 294 2.75 -0.51 2.81
N THR A 295 3.56 0.53 2.92
CA THR A 295 4.37 0.83 4.12
C THR A 295 3.52 1.11 5.36
N VAL A 296 2.41 1.83 5.23
CA VAL A 296 1.56 2.24 6.37
C VAL A 296 1.05 1.07 7.22
N PRO A 297 0.46 -0.01 6.66
CA PRO A 297 0.14 -1.22 7.40
C PRO A 297 1.29 -1.78 8.24
N HIS A 298 2.51 -1.79 7.69
CA HIS A 298 3.68 -2.25 8.42
C HIS A 298 4.04 -1.31 9.57
N LEU A 299 3.95 0.02 9.40
CA LEU A 299 4.23 0.97 10.47
C LEU A 299 3.28 0.79 11.67
N VAL A 300 2.00 0.51 11.43
CA VAL A 300 1.04 0.23 12.50
C VAL A 300 1.40 -1.05 13.26
N LEU A 301 1.79 -2.11 12.55
CA LEU A 301 2.26 -3.35 13.18
C LEU A 301 3.58 -3.15 13.93
N ILE A 302 4.49 -2.32 13.39
CA ILE A 302 5.77 -2.01 14.02
C ILE A 302 5.57 -1.22 15.31
N GLU A 303 4.71 -0.20 15.28
CA GLU A 303 4.32 0.56 16.47
C GLU A 303 3.73 -0.37 17.55
N MET A 304 2.81 -1.26 17.15
CA MET A 304 2.10 -2.16 18.07
C MET A 304 3.01 -3.21 18.71
N LEU A 305 3.88 -3.86 17.91
CA LEU A 305 4.66 -5.04 18.33
C LEU A 305 6.08 -4.71 18.82
N PHE A 306 6.65 -3.59 18.39
CA PHE A 306 8.05 -3.22 18.70
C PHE A 306 8.16 -1.85 19.36
N GLY A 307 7.22 -0.95 19.07
CA GLY A 307 7.18 0.41 19.59
C GLY A 307 8.16 1.39 18.93
N SER A 308 9.19 0.91 18.25
CA SER A 308 10.20 1.76 17.62
C SER A 308 10.79 1.08 16.38
N TRP A 309 11.28 1.88 15.43
CA TRP A 309 11.88 1.37 14.20
C TRP A 309 13.15 0.56 14.49
N GLU A 310 13.96 1.02 15.44
CA GLU A 310 15.25 0.44 15.81
C GLU A 310 15.09 -0.98 16.37
N ARG A 311 14.13 -1.19 17.27
CA ARG A 311 13.78 -2.53 17.79
C ARG A 311 13.28 -3.47 16.70
N PHE A 312 12.51 -2.94 15.75
CA PHE A 312 12.05 -3.73 14.60
C PHE A 312 13.22 -4.13 13.70
N ILE A 313 14.10 -3.19 13.35
CA ILE A 313 15.29 -3.47 12.52
C ILE A 313 16.23 -4.45 13.19
N ALA A 314 16.51 -4.30 14.49
CA ALA A 314 17.37 -5.24 15.21
C ALA A 314 16.84 -6.69 15.16
N MET A 315 15.51 -6.87 15.31
CA MET A 315 14.89 -8.19 15.16
C MET A 315 14.92 -8.67 13.70
N TYR A 316 14.70 -7.76 12.73
CA TYR A 316 14.74 -8.07 11.31
C TYR A 316 16.12 -8.49 10.82
N GLU A 317 17.18 -7.82 11.26
CA GLU A 317 18.57 -8.19 11.01
C GLU A 317 18.84 -9.61 11.48
N TRP A 318 18.47 -9.89 12.72
CA TRP A 318 18.62 -11.22 13.31
C TRP A 318 17.93 -12.31 12.48
N GLN A 319 16.69 -12.08 12.03
CA GLN A 319 15.99 -13.04 11.18
C GLN A 319 16.63 -13.17 9.80
N THR A 320 17.10 -12.07 9.20
CA THR A 320 17.80 -12.09 7.92
C THR A 320 19.08 -12.93 8.00
N THR A 321 19.86 -12.80 9.08
CA THR A 321 21.06 -13.61 9.32
C THR A 321 20.72 -15.09 9.49
N LEU A 322 19.66 -15.42 10.24
CA LEU A 322 19.22 -16.81 10.42
C LEU A 322 18.69 -17.44 9.13
N SER A 323 17.98 -16.67 8.31
CA SER A 323 17.48 -17.11 7.00
C SER A 323 18.59 -17.23 5.95
N SER A 324 19.68 -16.47 6.10
CA SER A 324 20.86 -16.50 5.22
C SER A 324 21.93 -17.51 5.64
N ALA A 325 21.83 -18.08 6.85
CA ALA A 325 22.73 -19.13 7.30
C ALA A 325 22.57 -20.36 6.40
N PRO A 326 23.66 -20.95 5.85
CA PRO A 326 23.56 -22.18 5.10
C PRO A 326 22.92 -23.22 6.02
N ILE A 327 21.80 -23.78 5.57
CA ILE A 327 21.20 -24.94 6.20
C ILE A 327 22.30 -25.99 6.27
N MET A 328 22.87 -26.21 7.45
CA MET A 328 23.66 -27.41 7.72
C MET A 328 22.69 -28.57 7.58
N HIS A 329 22.58 -29.08 6.36
CA HIS A 329 21.91 -30.33 6.08
C HIS A 329 22.65 -31.40 6.89
N LYS A 330 22.02 -31.86 7.97
CA LYS A 330 22.33 -33.19 8.51
C LYS A 330 21.95 -34.20 7.43
N ASP A 331 22.99 -34.73 6.81
CA ASP A 331 23.09 -35.98 6.06
C ASP A 331 21.80 -36.55 5.49
N ALA A 332 21.61 -36.34 4.19
CA ALA A 332 20.94 -37.30 3.32
C ALA A 332 21.63 -37.25 1.95
N THR A 333 22.62 -38.12 1.80
CA THR A 333 23.22 -38.71 0.58
C THR A 333 23.07 -37.94 -0.74
N ALA A 334 24.25 -37.56 -1.26
CA ALA A 334 24.51 -36.80 -2.48
C ALA A 334 23.77 -37.24 -3.76
N SER A 335 23.51 -36.27 -4.63
CA SER A 335 23.41 -36.45 -6.08
C SER A 335 24.14 -35.30 -6.80
N PRO A 336 24.72 -35.54 -7.99
CA PRO A 336 25.81 -34.73 -8.54
C PRO A 336 25.32 -33.40 -9.17
N PRO A 337 26.23 -32.44 -9.43
CA PRO A 337 25.86 -31.08 -9.79
C PRO A 337 25.26 -31.00 -11.20
N ILE A 338 24.16 -30.27 -11.32
CA ILE A 338 23.48 -29.98 -12.58
C ILE A 338 24.31 -28.96 -13.37
N ARG A 339 24.76 -29.37 -14.57
CA ARG A 339 25.30 -28.45 -15.60
C ARG A 339 24.20 -27.49 -16.07
N VAL A 340 24.47 -26.20 -16.00
CA VAL A 340 23.64 -25.16 -16.63
C VAL A 340 23.98 -25.11 -18.12
N VAL A 341 22.99 -25.30 -18.99
CA VAL A 341 23.10 -25.08 -20.45
C VAL A 341 22.10 -23.98 -20.86
N PRO A 342 22.45 -23.04 -21.74
CA PRO A 342 21.59 -21.90 -22.09
C PRO A 342 20.38 -22.30 -22.96
N ASN A 343 19.29 -21.53 -22.79
CA ASN A 343 18.03 -21.60 -23.55
C ASN A 343 18.22 -21.84 -25.06
N SER A 344 17.80 -23.01 -25.55
CA SER A 344 17.44 -23.21 -26.96
C SER A 344 15.93 -23.49 -27.05
N ARG A 345 15.26 -22.93 -28.06
CA ARG A 345 13.86 -23.22 -28.36
C ARG A 345 13.77 -24.71 -28.72
N MET A 346 13.03 -25.50 -27.93
CA MET A 346 12.85 -26.95 -28.18
C MET A 346 12.30 -27.18 -29.60
N ASN A 347 12.89 -28.11 -30.35
CA ASN A 347 12.37 -28.54 -31.65
C ASN A 347 11.11 -29.42 -31.49
N GLU A 348 10.37 -29.68 -32.58
CA GLU A 348 9.10 -30.42 -32.50
C GLU A 348 9.26 -31.86 -31.99
N ASP A 349 10.37 -32.52 -32.29
CA ASP A 349 10.68 -33.86 -31.80
C ASP A 349 10.95 -33.88 -30.29
N GLN A 350 11.71 -32.90 -29.79
CA GLN A 350 11.94 -32.71 -28.35
C GLN A 350 10.63 -32.39 -27.63
N ARG A 351 9.73 -31.61 -28.25
CA ARG A 351 8.42 -31.31 -27.68
C ARG A 351 7.54 -32.56 -27.62
N ARG A 352 7.55 -33.40 -28.66
CA ARG A 352 6.84 -34.70 -28.67
C ARG A 352 7.37 -35.65 -27.60
N ASN A 353 8.70 -35.78 -27.48
CA ASN A 353 9.32 -36.63 -26.47
C ASN A 353 8.99 -36.15 -25.05
N ARG A 354 9.07 -34.83 -24.82
CA ARG A 354 8.75 -34.24 -23.52
C ARG A 354 7.26 -34.34 -23.17
N TRP A 355 6.39 -34.27 -24.17
CA TRP A 355 4.96 -34.51 -23.99
C TRP A 355 4.73 -35.97 -23.55
N SER A 356 5.30 -36.95 -24.26
CA SER A 356 5.17 -38.37 -23.92
C SER A 356 5.67 -38.67 -22.49
N GLU A 357 6.83 -38.13 -22.13
CA GLU A 357 7.38 -38.31 -20.78
C GLU A 357 6.48 -37.72 -19.69
N ALA A 358 5.90 -36.54 -19.96
CA ALA A 358 5.03 -35.86 -19.01
C ALA A 358 3.68 -36.58 -18.85
N THR A 359 3.07 -37.06 -19.94
CA THR A 359 1.82 -37.82 -19.91
C THR A 359 2.02 -39.18 -19.23
N ASP A 360 3.07 -39.92 -19.59
CA ASP A 360 3.37 -41.23 -19.03
C ASP A 360 3.59 -41.18 -17.51
N HIS A 361 4.28 -40.15 -17.01
CA HIS A 361 4.50 -40.02 -15.58
C HIS A 361 3.19 -39.73 -14.83
N ILE A 362 2.33 -38.85 -15.35
CA ILE A 362 1.05 -38.52 -14.73
C ILE A 362 0.13 -39.75 -14.73
N GLU A 363 0.05 -40.47 -15.85
CA GLU A 363 -0.75 -41.69 -15.94
C GLU A 363 -0.23 -42.79 -15.01
N ARG A 364 1.09 -43.01 -14.97
CA ARG A 364 1.70 -44.02 -14.10
C ARG A 364 1.41 -43.73 -12.63
N TYR A 365 1.51 -42.46 -12.23
CA TYR A 365 1.16 -42.04 -10.88
C TYR A 365 -0.33 -42.27 -10.59
N MET A 366 -1.21 -41.94 -11.53
CA MET A 366 -2.65 -42.16 -11.37
C MET A 366 -3.03 -43.65 -11.33
N ARG A 367 -2.32 -44.53 -12.05
CA ARG A 367 -2.51 -45.98 -11.95
C ARG A 367 -2.06 -46.54 -10.60
N GLN A 368 -0.96 -46.01 -10.05
CA GLN A 368 -0.45 -46.42 -8.74
C GLN A 368 -1.30 -45.87 -7.58
N HIS A 369 -2.03 -44.77 -7.81
CA HIS A 369 -2.88 -44.12 -6.82
C HIS A 369 -4.27 -43.77 -7.40
N PRO A 370 -5.16 -44.75 -7.62
CA PRO A 370 -6.47 -44.54 -8.25
C PRO A 370 -7.37 -43.55 -7.51
N GLU A 371 -7.21 -43.44 -6.18
CA GLU A 371 -7.95 -42.53 -5.30
C GLU A 371 -7.32 -41.13 -5.14
N ALA A 372 -6.16 -40.87 -5.78
CA ALA A 372 -5.48 -39.60 -5.65
C ALA A 372 -6.33 -38.44 -6.21
N SER A 373 -6.62 -37.44 -5.37
CA SER A 373 -7.28 -36.22 -5.83
C SER A 373 -6.41 -35.47 -6.85
N ARG A 374 -7.03 -34.70 -7.75
CA ARG A 374 -6.32 -33.85 -8.73
C ARG A 374 -5.23 -32.97 -8.09
N SER A 375 -5.48 -32.46 -6.87
CA SER A 375 -4.51 -31.67 -6.12
C SER A 375 -3.27 -32.47 -5.71
N ARG A 376 -3.44 -33.76 -5.40
CA ARG A 376 -2.35 -34.67 -5.02
C ARG A 376 -1.54 -35.09 -6.24
N VAL A 377 -2.21 -35.44 -7.35
CA VAL A 377 -1.54 -35.69 -8.65
C VAL A 377 -0.71 -34.47 -9.07
N LYS A 378 -1.26 -33.25 -8.94
CA LYS A 378 -0.55 -32.01 -9.22
C LYS A 378 0.70 -31.81 -8.35
N MET A 379 0.62 -32.14 -7.07
CA MET A 379 1.75 -31.98 -6.15
C MET A 379 2.88 -32.97 -6.46
N GLU A 380 2.56 -34.26 -6.63
CA GLU A 380 3.59 -35.29 -6.83
C GLU A 380 4.20 -35.25 -8.24
N THR A 381 3.45 -34.77 -9.24
CA THR A 381 3.94 -34.65 -10.63
C THR A 381 4.24 -33.20 -11.03
N THR A 382 4.58 -32.33 -10.07
CA THR A 382 4.63 -30.86 -10.22
C THR A 382 5.36 -30.37 -11.48
N SER A 383 6.52 -30.94 -11.80
CA SER A 383 7.32 -30.52 -12.98
C SER A 383 6.62 -30.84 -14.30
N ASN A 384 6.10 -32.07 -14.44
CA ASN A 384 5.38 -32.54 -15.63
C ASN A 384 3.99 -31.89 -15.74
N TRP A 385 3.30 -31.73 -14.61
CA TRP A 385 2.02 -31.00 -14.52
C TRP A 385 2.15 -29.56 -15.02
N ARG A 386 3.18 -28.83 -14.57
CA ARG A 386 3.42 -27.44 -14.99
C ARG A 386 3.82 -27.33 -16.46
N TRP A 387 4.44 -28.36 -17.02
CA TRP A 387 4.80 -28.39 -18.43
C TRP A 387 3.57 -28.63 -19.32
N LEU A 388 2.77 -29.66 -19.02
CA LEU A 388 1.52 -29.95 -19.75
C LEU A 388 0.49 -28.83 -19.62
N TYR A 389 0.37 -28.18 -18.45
CA TYR A 389 -0.53 -27.04 -18.31
C TYR A 389 -0.24 -25.89 -19.28
N ARG A 390 1.03 -25.69 -19.67
CA ARG A 390 1.43 -24.63 -20.60
C ARG A 390 1.39 -25.05 -22.07
N ASN A 391 1.51 -26.34 -22.36
CA ASN A 391 1.72 -26.85 -23.73
C ASN A 391 0.54 -27.69 -24.25
N ASP A 392 -0.21 -28.37 -23.38
CA ASP A 392 -1.41 -29.15 -23.71
C ASP A 392 -2.38 -29.22 -22.51
N PRO A 393 -3.06 -28.10 -22.20
CA PRO A 393 -4.02 -28.04 -21.10
C PRO A 393 -5.26 -28.91 -21.36
N THR A 394 -5.59 -29.17 -22.63
CA THR A 394 -6.70 -30.03 -23.06
C THR A 394 -6.51 -31.47 -22.61
N TRP A 395 -5.33 -32.06 -22.87
CA TRP A 395 -5.01 -33.41 -22.42
C TRP A 395 -5.05 -33.49 -20.88
N LEU A 396 -4.52 -32.48 -20.18
CA LEU A 396 -4.47 -32.47 -18.72
C LEU A 396 -5.86 -32.38 -18.09
N ILE A 397 -6.83 -31.71 -18.71
CA ILE A 397 -8.20 -31.63 -18.19
C ILE A 397 -8.94 -32.95 -18.42
N SER A 398 -8.82 -33.54 -19.62
CA SER A 398 -9.52 -34.76 -20.00
C SER A 398 -9.00 -36.02 -19.30
N ASN A 399 -7.70 -36.08 -18.96
CA ASN A 399 -7.05 -37.30 -18.46
C ASN A 399 -6.71 -37.28 -16.96
N THR A 400 -7.14 -36.26 -16.20
CA THR A 400 -6.91 -36.23 -14.75
C THR A 400 -8.24 -36.04 -14.00
N PRO A 401 -8.33 -36.46 -12.72
CA PRO A 401 -9.59 -36.46 -11.99
C PRO A 401 -10.29 -35.10 -12.07
N PRO A 402 -11.63 -35.07 -12.19
CA PRO A 402 -12.37 -33.82 -12.27
C PRO A 402 -12.08 -32.99 -11.02
N LEU A 403 -12.05 -31.67 -11.19
CA LEU A 403 -12.08 -30.76 -10.05
C LEU A 403 -13.30 -31.14 -9.21
N ARG A 404 -13.11 -31.39 -7.90
CA ARG A 404 -14.25 -31.60 -6.99
C ARG A 404 -15.14 -30.37 -7.07
N SER A 405 -16.22 -30.46 -7.84
CA SER A 405 -17.30 -29.49 -7.87
C SER A 405 -18.14 -29.73 -6.61
N GLY A 406 -18.42 -28.65 -5.88
CA GLY A 406 -19.17 -28.72 -4.62
C GLY A 406 -18.32 -28.37 -3.41
N ARG A 407 -18.10 -27.07 -3.21
CA ARG A 407 -18.00 -26.53 -1.85
C ARG A 407 -19.41 -26.49 -1.26
N THR A 408 -19.94 -27.64 -0.88
CA THR A 408 -21.05 -27.68 0.09
C THR A 408 -20.46 -27.57 1.49
N GLY A 409 -20.92 -26.57 2.24
CA GLY A 409 -20.69 -26.48 3.69
C GLY A 409 -19.27 -26.16 4.14
N ARG A 410 -18.81 -24.93 3.98
CA ARG A 410 -18.10 -24.30 5.11
C ARG A 410 -19.12 -23.42 5.81
N ALA A 411 -19.44 -23.76 7.07
CA ALA A 411 -20.10 -22.83 7.97
C ALA A 411 -19.40 -21.47 7.81
N SER A 412 -20.17 -20.47 7.41
CA SER A 412 -19.60 -19.17 7.10
C SER A 412 -18.91 -18.64 8.36
N TRP A 413 -17.62 -18.32 8.23
CA TRP A 413 -16.81 -17.64 9.25
C TRP A 413 -17.45 -16.32 9.75
N VAL A 414 -18.41 -15.80 8.98
CA VAL A 414 -19.30 -14.71 9.38
C VAL A 414 -20.45 -15.27 10.22
N ASN A 415 -20.54 -14.84 11.48
CA ASN A 415 -21.71 -15.07 12.32
C ASN A 415 -22.90 -14.23 11.81
N TRP A 416 -23.63 -14.78 10.85
CA TRP A 416 -24.75 -14.09 10.22
C TRP A 416 -25.87 -13.79 11.20
N SER A 417 -26.14 -14.67 12.17
CA SER A 417 -27.16 -14.46 13.21
C SER A 417 -26.88 -13.21 14.04
N SER A 418 -25.61 -12.98 14.42
CA SER A 418 -25.18 -11.78 15.15
C SER A 418 -25.29 -10.51 14.30
N ARG A 419 -24.91 -10.60 13.01
CA ARG A 419 -25.08 -9.47 12.06
C ARG A 419 -26.54 -9.14 11.80
N ASP A 420 -27.37 -10.18 11.67
CA ASP A 420 -28.81 -10.07 11.47
C ASP A 420 -29.46 -9.33 12.64
N ALA A 421 -29.17 -9.76 13.88
CA ALA A 421 -29.63 -9.07 15.08
C ALA A 421 -29.13 -7.62 15.20
N LYS A 422 -27.86 -7.36 14.86
CA LYS A 422 -27.27 -6.00 14.90
C LYS A 422 -27.90 -5.07 13.86
N MET A 423 -28.24 -5.60 12.69
CA MET A 423 -28.90 -4.85 11.63
C MET A 423 -30.36 -4.55 11.98
N CYS A 424 -31.11 -5.51 12.55
CA CYS A 424 -32.46 -5.25 13.05
C CYS A 424 -32.48 -4.12 14.10
N LYS A 425 -31.51 -4.11 15.03
CA LYS A 425 -31.36 -3.03 16.02
C LYS A 425 -31.09 -1.67 15.38
N LEU A 426 -30.21 -1.64 14.36
CA LEU A 426 -29.89 -0.41 13.65
C LEU A 426 -31.11 0.12 12.89
N ILE A 427 -31.82 -0.75 12.16
CA ILE A 427 -33.04 -0.39 11.43
C ILE A 427 -34.10 0.12 12.40
N ALA A 428 -34.32 -0.56 13.53
CA ALA A 428 -35.30 -0.12 14.53
C ALA A 428 -34.97 1.26 15.12
N ARG A 429 -33.69 1.55 15.35
CA ARG A 429 -33.23 2.84 15.89
C ARG A 429 -33.39 3.97 14.87
N GLU A 430 -32.98 3.75 13.63
CA GLU A 430 -32.96 4.81 12.61
C GLU A 430 -34.31 4.98 11.89
N ARG A 431 -35.22 4.00 11.97
CA ARG A 431 -36.54 4.01 11.30
C ARG A 431 -37.31 5.34 11.42
N PRO A 432 -37.40 5.99 12.59
CA PRO A 432 -38.14 7.27 12.72
C PRO A 432 -37.55 8.41 11.88
N HIS A 433 -36.29 8.28 11.44
CA HIS A 433 -35.55 9.31 10.71
C HIS A 433 -35.43 9.00 9.20
N ILE A 434 -35.97 7.87 8.74
CA ILE A 434 -35.93 7.47 7.32
C ILE A 434 -37.05 8.18 6.56
N VAL A 435 -36.69 9.22 5.81
CA VAL A 435 -37.62 9.99 4.98
C VAL A 435 -37.34 9.72 3.51
N ILE A 436 -38.18 8.91 2.87
CA ILE A 436 -38.08 8.61 1.44
C ILE A 436 -38.96 9.59 0.68
N SER A 437 -38.42 10.28 -0.33
CA SER A 437 -39.19 11.22 -1.18
C SER A 437 -40.32 10.52 -1.93
N ASN A 438 -41.45 11.19 -2.15
CA ASN A 438 -42.60 10.64 -2.88
C ASN A 438 -42.27 10.20 -4.32
N SER A 439 -41.26 10.82 -4.93
CA SER A 439 -40.71 10.45 -6.25
C SER A 439 -39.85 9.19 -6.26
N SER A 440 -39.43 8.67 -5.10
CA SER A 440 -38.55 7.50 -4.99
C SER A 440 -39.32 6.23 -4.70
N ARG A 441 -38.96 5.14 -5.40
CA ARG A 441 -39.52 3.80 -5.17
C ARG A 441 -39.11 3.26 -3.78
N ILE A 442 -40.10 2.89 -2.97
CA ILE A 442 -39.88 2.26 -1.66
C ILE A 442 -39.45 0.80 -1.91
N THR A 443 -38.18 0.51 -1.63
CA THR A 443 -37.59 -0.84 -1.69
C THR A 443 -36.61 -1.03 -0.53
N ALA A 444 -36.31 -2.28 -0.18
CA ALA A 444 -35.31 -2.60 0.85
C ALA A 444 -33.96 -1.93 0.58
N ALA A 445 -33.54 -1.85 -0.69
CA ALA A 445 -32.30 -1.17 -1.10
C ALA A 445 -32.35 0.36 -0.94
N THR A 446 -33.54 0.98 -1.00
CA THR A 446 -33.72 2.42 -0.74
C THR A 446 -33.59 2.71 0.75
N ILE A 447 -34.20 1.89 1.61
CA ILE A 447 -34.11 2.00 3.06
C ILE A 447 -32.65 1.80 3.51
N LEU A 448 -31.99 0.74 3.04
CA LEU A 448 -30.59 0.46 3.38
C LEU A 448 -29.63 1.59 2.99
N ARG A 449 -29.90 2.33 1.90
CA ARG A 449 -29.09 3.49 1.50
C ARG A 449 -29.28 4.70 2.42
N GLN A 450 -30.45 4.86 3.03
CA GLN A 450 -30.71 5.96 3.98
C GLN A 450 -30.14 5.71 5.38
N LEU A 451 -29.81 4.47 5.72
CA LEU A 451 -29.12 4.12 6.97
C LEU A 451 -27.64 4.57 7.00
N GLY A 452 -27.12 5.16 5.92
CA GLY A 452 -25.75 5.66 5.84
C GLY A 452 -24.70 4.55 5.67
N GLU A 453 -23.49 4.78 6.20
CA GLU A 453 -22.40 3.81 6.13
C GLU A 453 -22.70 2.60 7.03
N LEU A 454 -22.89 1.44 6.40
CA LEU A 454 -23.19 0.21 7.13
C LEU A 454 -21.90 -0.46 7.65
N PRO A 455 -21.90 -0.98 8.89
CA PRO A 455 -20.71 -1.52 9.54
C PRO A 455 -20.20 -2.85 8.94
N PHE A 456 -20.94 -3.45 8.00
CA PHE A 456 -20.57 -4.68 7.30
C PHE A 456 -21.38 -4.85 6.01
N SER A 457 -20.90 -5.70 5.10
CA SER A 457 -21.62 -6.05 3.86
C SER A 457 -22.95 -6.74 4.18
N VAL A 458 -24.04 -6.23 3.60
CA VAL A 458 -25.39 -6.78 3.76
C VAL A 458 -25.62 -7.91 2.75
N GLN A 459 -26.01 -9.10 3.22
CA GLN A 459 -26.46 -10.21 2.39
C GLN A 459 -27.82 -10.69 2.91
N LEU A 460 -28.91 -10.13 2.38
CA LEU A 460 -30.27 -10.43 2.86
C LEU A 460 -30.62 -11.92 2.81
N ALA A 461 -30.10 -12.65 1.82
CA ALA A 461 -30.26 -14.11 1.70
C ALA A 461 -29.69 -14.90 2.91
N LYS A 462 -28.84 -14.28 3.74
CA LYS A 462 -28.25 -14.88 4.95
C LYS A 462 -28.68 -14.18 6.23
N MET A 463 -29.57 -13.19 6.14
CA MET A 463 -30.04 -12.34 7.24
C MET A 463 -31.58 -12.33 7.25
N PRO A 464 -32.21 -13.47 7.58
CA PRO A 464 -33.66 -13.64 7.44
C PRO A 464 -34.48 -12.65 8.30
N GLN A 465 -34.03 -12.29 9.51
CA GLN A 465 -34.76 -11.37 10.38
C GLN A 465 -34.76 -9.95 9.80
N THR A 466 -33.60 -9.50 9.30
CA THR A 466 -33.44 -8.21 8.62
C THR A 466 -34.26 -8.17 7.34
N ALA A 467 -34.28 -9.26 6.57
CA ALA A 467 -35.04 -9.33 5.33
C ALA A 467 -36.54 -9.17 5.58
N LEU A 468 -37.08 -9.90 6.57
CA LEU A 468 -38.49 -9.78 6.99
C LEU A 468 -38.82 -8.38 7.51
N LEU A 469 -37.97 -7.82 8.38
CA LEU A 469 -38.17 -6.48 8.92
C LEU A 469 -38.19 -5.41 7.82
N LEU A 470 -37.29 -5.50 6.84
CA LEU A 470 -37.27 -4.57 5.70
C LEU A 470 -38.51 -4.73 4.83
N GLU A 471 -39.00 -5.96 4.63
CA GLU A 471 -40.22 -6.21 3.86
C GLU A 471 -41.46 -5.63 4.56
N GLU A 472 -41.59 -5.81 5.87
CA GLU A 472 -42.64 -5.19 6.69
C GLU A 472 -42.61 -3.67 6.60
N ILE A 473 -41.43 -3.06 6.72
CA ILE A 473 -41.27 -1.60 6.61
C ILE A 473 -41.63 -1.11 5.21
N VAL A 474 -41.17 -1.79 4.16
CA VAL A 474 -41.52 -1.44 2.78
C VAL A 474 -43.02 -1.50 2.57
N ASN A 475 -43.70 -2.53 3.10
CA ASN A 475 -45.14 -2.68 2.95
C ASN A 475 -45.92 -1.64 3.77
N SER A 476 -45.48 -1.30 4.99
CA SER A 476 -46.05 -0.21 5.82
C SER A 476 -45.95 1.13 5.08
N MET A 477 -44.74 1.50 4.64
CA MET A 477 -44.51 2.78 3.96
C MET A 477 -45.23 2.87 2.61
N LYS A 478 -45.47 1.74 1.92
CA LYS A 478 -46.30 1.71 0.70
C LYS A 478 -47.77 1.95 1.02
N ARG A 479 -48.29 1.33 2.10
CA ARG A 479 -49.68 1.53 2.56
C ARG A 479 -49.94 2.95 3.05
N GLU A 480 -48.94 3.60 3.66
CA GLU A 480 -49.03 5.00 4.10
C GLU A 480 -48.99 6.00 2.93
N ARG A 481 -48.57 5.57 1.73
CA ARG A 481 -48.51 6.41 0.51
C ARG A 481 -49.71 6.25 -0.43
N THR A 482 -50.44 5.15 -0.32
CA THR A 482 -51.75 4.93 -0.97
C THR A 482 -52.84 5.53 -0.12
#